data_AF-A0A7X6FGX6-F1
#
_entry.id   AF-A0A7X6FGX6-F1
#
_cell.length_a   1.000
_cell.length_b   1.000
_cell.length_c   1.000
_cell.angle_alpha   90.00
_cell.angle_beta   90.00
_cell.angle_gamma   90.00
#
_symmetry.space_group_name_H-M   'P 1'
#
loop_
_entity.id
_entity.type
_entity.pdbx_description
1 polymer ?
#
loop_
_entity_poly.entity_id
_entity_poly.type
_entity_poly.pdbx_seq_one_letter_code
_entity_poly.pdbx_strand_id
1 'polypeptide(L)'
;MARFVRWLLCLVGVIVLGCGAFYVVTAPSPLPASHWANLGDPDVKNGEMVFWAGGCTSCHAASGAQGDAKLVLSGGLALTSPFGTFHVPNISPDEKAGLGSWTLADFGNAMKRGVGKNGEHLYPSFPYGSYTRMSDKDINDLWAFLKTLPKSSNVAPPHELPFPFNIRLALGAWKFLYLNDQPRVVLANADEKVKRGQYLVEGPGHCGECHTPRDALGGFLSGQWLAGAPNPEGKGQIPDITPGSKKIGSWSAGDIANYLETGFTPEYDSAGGSMAEVQQNIAHLPAADREAIAAYLKALPSR
;
A
#
# COMPACT_ATOMS: atom_id res chain seq x y z
N MET A 1 16.96 41.16 35.27
CA MET A 1 17.86 40.20 34.57
C MET A 1 17.62 38.74 34.98
N ALA A 2 17.70 38.38 36.27
CA ALA A 2 17.51 36.98 36.73
C ALA A 2 16.14 36.34 36.41
N ARG A 3 15.03 37.10 36.48
CA ARG A 3 13.68 36.59 36.12
C ARG A 3 13.54 36.30 34.62
N PHE A 4 14.16 37.11 33.77
CA PHE A 4 14.19 36.92 32.32
C PHE A 4 15.02 35.69 31.94
N VAL A 5 16.19 35.51 32.56
CA VAL A 5 17.05 34.32 32.37
C VAL A 5 16.31 33.05 32.83
N ARG A 6 15.62 33.06 33.98
CA ARG A 6 14.83 31.92 34.45
C ARG A 6 13.67 31.57 33.50
N TRP A 7 12.98 32.57 32.97
CA TRP A 7 11.92 32.36 31.99
C TRP A 7 12.46 31.77 30.67
N LEU A 8 13.58 32.29 30.17
CA LEU A 8 14.25 31.76 28.99
C LEU A 8 14.69 30.30 29.20
N LEU A 9 15.29 29.98 30.36
CA LEU A 9 15.68 28.61 30.70
C LEU A 9 14.48 27.67 30.80
N CYS A 10 13.35 28.11 31.37
CA CYS A 10 12.11 27.33 31.39
C CYS A 10 11.57 27.10 29.97
N LEU A 11 11.59 28.13 29.11
CA LEU A 11 11.13 28.03 27.72
C LEU A 11 12.01 27.08 26.90
N VAL A 12 13.34 27.17 27.05
CA VAL A 12 14.28 26.21 26.45
C VAL A 12 14.02 24.81 26.97
N GLY A 13 13.81 24.64 28.27
CA GLY A 13 13.46 23.34 28.86
C GLY A 13 12.18 22.74 28.26
N VAL A 14 11.13 23.54 28.09
CA VAL A 14 9.87 23.11 27.45
C VAL A 14 10.08 22.75 25.98
N ILE A 15 10.87 23.54 25.24
CA ILE A 15 11.19 23.24 23.83
C ILE A 15 11.98 21.93 23.73
N VAL A 16 13.00 21.74 24.55
CA VAL A 16 13.82 20.50 24.55
C VAL A 16 12.96 19.28 24.89
N LEU A 17 12.10 19.39 25.90
CA LEU A 17 11.16 18.31 26.26
C LEU A 17 10.15 18.05 25.12
N GLY A 18 9.62 19.10 24.50
CA GLY A 18 8.69 18.98 23.38
C GLY A 18 9.34 18.35 22.15
N CYS A 19 10.55 18.76 21.79
CA CYS A 19 11.33 18.16 20.71
C CYS A 19 11.72 16.71 21.01
N GLY A 20 12.08 16.40 22.26
CA GLY A 20 12.37 15.03 22.70
C GLY A 20 11.14 14.12 22.59
N ALA A 21 9.99 14.57 23.10
CA ALA A 21 8.73 13.84 22.98
C ALA A 21 8.31 13.66 21.51
N PHE A 22 8.42 14.72 20.70
CA PHE A 22 8.14 14.65 19.26
C PHE A 22 9.04 13.63 18.57
N TYR A 23 10.35 13.66 18.82
CA TYR A 23 11.28 12.69 18.25
C TYR A 23 10.93 11.25 18.64
N VAL A 24 10.61 10.99 19.91
CA VAL A 24 10.24 9.65 20.37
C VAL A 24 8.93 9.17 19.72
N VAL A 25 7.91 10.03 19.63
CA VAL A 25 6.62 9.67 19.02
C VAL A 25 6.74 9.47 17.51
N THR A 26 7.61 10.23 16.85
CA THR A 26 7.80 10.18 15.39
C THR A 26 8.94 9.25 14.97
N ALA A 27 9.63 8.61 15.91
CA ALA A 27 10.67 7.66 15.58
C ALA A 27 10.10 6.43 14.85
N PRO A 28 10.90 5.80 13.96
CA PRO A 28 10.58 4.49 13.40
C PRO A 28 10.29 3.48 14.51
N SER A 29 9.16 2.77 14.41
CA SER A 29 8.72 1.77 15.39
C SER A 29 8.54 0.40 14.70
N PRO A 30 9.65 -0.32 14.43
CA PRO A 30 9.59 -1.65 13.85
C PRO A 30 9.12 -2.69 14.88
N LEU A 31 8.41 -3.71 14.39
CA LEU A 31 8.15 -4.94 15.11
C LEU A 31 9.48 -5.70 15.34
N PRO A 32 9.71 -6.26 16.53
CA PRO A 32 10.94 -6.98 16.84
C PRO A 32 11.06 -8.25 15.98
N ALA A 33 12.29 -8.71 15.70
CA ALA A 33 12.52 -9.92 14.91
C ALA A 33 11.78 -11.16 15.47
N SER A 34 11.60 -11.24 16.80
CA SER A 34 10.85 -12.31 17.46
C SER A 34 9.37 -12.38 17.07
N HIS A 35 8.77 -11.26 16.64
CA HIS A 35 7.40 -11.23 16.12
C HIS A 35 7.25 -12.12 14.86
N TRP A 36 8.32 -12.23 14.07
CA TRP A 36 8.35 -12.95 12.81
C TRP A 36 8.87 -14.39 12.94
N ALA A 37 9.28 -14.81 14.14
CA ALA A 37 10.06 -16.05 14.33
C ALA A 37 9.25 -17.36 14.36
N ASN A 38 7.91 -17.31 14.36
CA ASN A 38 7.05 -18.50 14.52
C ASN A 38 5.77 -18.45 13.65
N LEU A 39 5.90 -17.99 12.41
CA LEU A 39 4.76 -17.88 11.48
C LEU A 39 4.42 -19.20 10.75
N GLY A 40 5.12 -20.29 11.10
CA GLY A 40 5.05 -21.57 10.41
C GLY A 40 5.83 -21.59 9.09
N ASP A 41 5.82 -22.74 8.42
CA ASP A 41 6.39 -22.86 7.08
C ASP A 41 5.57 -22.02 6.08
N PRO A 42 6.24 -21.23 5.21
CA PRO A 42 5.54 -20.42 4.26
C PRO A 42 4.90 -21.26 3.15
N ASP A 43 3.69 -20.90 2.76
CA ASP A 43 3.01 -21.45 1.59
C ASP A 43 3.30 -20.57 0.37
N VAL A 44 4.21 -21.03 -0.49
CA VAL A 44 4.62 -20.30 -1.70
C VAL A 44 3.45 -20.07 -2.66
N LYS A 45 2.49 -20.99 -2.73
CA LYS A 45 1.32 -20.85 -3.61
C LYS A 45 0.40 -19.75 -3.08
N ASN A 46 0.18 -19.68 -1.76
CA ASN A 46 -0.51 -18.53 -1.17
C ASN A 46 0.29 -17.23 -1.38
N GLY A 47 1.61 -17.28 -1.28
CA GLY A 47 2.49 -16.14 -1.55
C GLY A 47 2.35 -15.57 -2.95
N GLU A 48 2.20 -16.44 -3.96
CA GLU A 48 1.87 -16.04 -5.33
C GLU A 48 0.51 -15.33 -5.40
N MET A 49 -0.50 -15.84 -4.69
CA MET A 49 -1.82 -15.18 -4.66
C MET A 49 -1.73 -13.77 -4.06
N VAL A 50 -0.98 -13.62 -2.97
CA VAL A 50 -0.77 -12.33 -2.31
C VAL A 50 0.05 -11.39 -3.20
N PHE A 51 1.01 -11.91 -3.95
CA PHE A 51 1.79 -11.16 -4.93
C PHE A 51 0.90 -10.54 -6.02
N TRP A 52 -0.01 -11.35 -6.58
CA TRP A 52 -0.98 -10.87 -7.57
C TRP A 52 -2.00 -9.91 -6.96
N ALA A 53 -2.56 -10.22 -5.78
CA ALA A 53 -3.46 -9.30 -5.08
C ALA A 53 -2.77 -7.97 -4.76
N GLY A 54 -1.48 -8.00 -4.41
CA GLY A 54 -0.64 -6.85 -4.11
C GLY A 54 -0.31 -5.95 -5.30
N GLY A 55 -0.50 -6.43 -6.53
CA GLY A 55 -0.15 -5.69 -7.75
C GLY A 55 1.35 -5.42 -7.89
N CYS A 56 2.21 -6.28 -7.34
CA CYS A 56 3.65 -6.01 -7.25
C CYS A 56 4.30 -5.72 -8.62
N THR A 57 3.80 -6.35 -9.69
CA THR A 57 4.30 -6.15 -11.05
C THR A 57 3.98 -4.76 -11.61
N SER A 58 2.89 -4.12 -11.17
CA SER A 58 2.44 -2.83 -11.70
C SER A 58 3.44 -1.70 -11.44
N CYS A 59 4.26 -1.82 -10.40
CA CYS A 59 5.28 -0.82 -10.08
C CYS A 59 6.70 -1.34 -10.24
N HIS A 60 6.96 -2.59 -9.86
CA HIS A 60 8.32 -3.11 -9.76
C HIS A 60 8.83 -3.79 -11.03
N ALA A 61 7.96 -4.16 -11.98
CA ALA A 61 8.43 -4.68 -13.26
C ALA A 61 9.25 -3.61 -14.01
N ALA A 62 10.20 -4.04 -14.86
CA ALA A 62 10.89 -3.12 -15.73
C ALA A 62 9.90 -2.43 -16.68
N SER A 63 10.15 -1.15 -17.01
CA SER A 63 9.33 -0.42 -17.98
C SER A 63 9.24 -1.19 -19.30
N GLY A 64 8.02 -1.40 -19.80
CA GLY A 64 7.76 -2.16 -21.03
C GLY A 64 7.91 -3.68 -20.91
N ALA A 65 8.15 -4.25 -19.72
CA ALA A 65 8.18 -5.69 -19.53
C ALA A 65 6.82 -6.33 -19.80
N GLN A 66 6.83 -7.49 -20.47
CA GLN A 66 5.65 -8.25 -20.83
C GLN A 66 5.81 -9.73 -20.46
N GLY A 67 4.69 -10.41 -20.20
CA GLY A 67 4.70 -11.81 -19.77
C GLY A 67 5.59 -12.03 -18.54
N ASP A 68 6.33 -13.14 -18.54
CA ASP A 68 7.19 -13.56 -17.44
C ASP A 68 8.31 -12.56 -17.13
N ALA A 69 8.67 -11.67 -18.07
CA ALA A 69 9.66 -10.61 -17.80
C ALA A 69 9.19 -9.65 -16.70
N LYS A 70 7.87 -9.54 -16.46
CA LYS A 70 7.31 -8.75 -15.35
C LYS A 70 7.72 -9.31 -13.98
N LEU A 71 8.04 -10.60 -13.89
CA LEU A 71 8.41 -11.28 -12.64
C LEU A 71 9.85 -10.98 -12.18
N VAL A 72 10.66 -10.31 -13.00
CA VAL A 72 12.04 -9.93 -12.63
C VAL A 72 12.06 -8.84 -11.55
N LEU A 73 11.03 -7.99 -11.49
CA LEU A 73 10.85 -6.94 -10.48
C LEU A 73 12.07 -6.02 -10.26
N SER A 74 12.73 -5.63 -11.37
CA SER A 74 13.97 -4.85 -11.35
C SER A 74 13.81 -3.41 -10.86
N GLY A 75 12.58 -2.91 -10.67
CA GLY A 75 12.28 -1.53 -10.31
C GLY A 75 12.76 -0.53 -11.37
N GLY A 76 12.91 0.73 -10.94
CA GLY A 76 13.39 1.85 -11.75
C GLY A 76 12.30 2.73 -12.35
N LEU A 77 11.02 2.34 -12.21
CA LEU A 77 9.89 3.19 -12.59
C LEU A 77 9.95 4.53 -11.83
N ALA A 78 9.83 5.64 -12.56
CA ALA A 78 9.78 6.98 -11.99
C ALA A 78 8.32 7.43 -11.84
N LEU A 79 7.86 7.55 -10.60
CA LEU A 79 6.52 8.03 -10.26
C LEU A 79 6.58 9.53 -9.95
N THR A 80 6.20 10.35 -10.93
CA THR A 80 6.15 11.81 -10.79
C THR A 80 4.94 12.23 -9.99
N SER A 81 5.13 13.11 -9.01
CA SER A 81 4.04 13.67 -8.19
C SER A 81 4.28 15.16 -7.90
N PRO A 82 3.28 15.88 -7.36
CA PRO A 82 3.50 17.24 -6.83
C PRO A 82 4.55 17.33 -5.71
N PHE A 83 4.91 16.21 -5.09
CA PHE A 83 5.89 16.12 -4.00
C PHE A 83 7.31 15.78 -4.49
N GLY A 84 7.51 15.62 -5.79
CA GLY A 84 8.76 15.16 -6.41
C GLY A 84 8.61 13.78 -7.08
N THR A 85 9.74 13.20 -7.47
CA THR A 85 9.79 11.93 -8.21
C THR A 85 10.19 10.78 -7.30
N PHE A 86 9.31 9.77 -7.19
CA PHE A 86 9.62 8.54 -6.48
C PHE A 86 10.09 7.46 -7.44
N HIS A 87 11.35 7.06 -7.33
CA HIS A 87 11.86 5.88 -8.03
C HIS A 87 11.49 4.59 -7.28
N VAL A 88 10.79 3.68 -7.96
CA VAL A 88 10.38 2.38 -7.41
C VAL A 88 11.61 1.48 -7.27
N PRO A 89 11.86 0.87 -6.10
CA PRO A 89 13.07 0.07 -5.89
C PRO A 89 13.01 -1.29 -6.60
N ASN A 90 14.18 -1.89 -6.81
CA ASN A 90 14.29 -3.29 -7.19
C ASN A 90 13.89 -4.17 -5.99
N ILE A 91 12.96 -5.10 -6.18
CA ILE A 91 12.52 -6.04 -5.15
C ILE A 91 12.78 -7.51 -5.50
N SER A 92 13.59 -7.75 -6.54
CA SER A 92 14.06 -9.09 -6.89
C SER A 92 14.88 -9.72 -5.75
N PRO A 93 15.12 -11.04 -5.73
CA PRO A 93 15.94 -11.68 -4.70
C PRO A 93 17.45 -11.48 -4.89
N ASP A 94 17.88 -10.50 -5.70
CA ASP A 94 19.30 -10.13 -5.81
C ASP A 94 19.84 -9.62 -4.46
N GLU A 95 21.02 -10.11 -4.06
CA GLU A 95 21.61 -9.85 -2.75
C GLU A 95 22.07 -8.40 -2.54
N LYS A 96 22.41 -7.69 -3.64
CA LYS A 96 23.01 -6.36 -3.60
C LYS A 96 22.01 -5.28 -3.98
N ALA A 97 21.28 -5.50 -5.06
CA ALA A 97 20.38 -4.52 -5.65
C ALA A 97 18.92 -4.69 -5.19
N GLY A 98 18.54 -5.89 -4.74
CA GLY A 98 17.17 -6.22 -4.35
C GLY A 98 17.03 -6.62 -2.88
N LEU A 99 16.12 -7.56 -2.62
CA LEU A 99 15.76 -8.03 -1.29
C LEU A 99 16.64 -9.18 -0.77
N GLY A 100 17.58 -9.72 -1.55
CA GLY A 100 18.29 -10.95 -1.19
C GLY A 100 19.09 -10.90 0.12
N SER A 101 19.46 -9.69 0.58
CA SER A 101 20.13 -9.48 1.88
C SER A 101 19.19 -9.02 3.01
N TRP A 102 17.88 -8.98 2.78
CA TRP A 102 16.87 -8.63 3.77
C TRP A 102 16.44 -9.87 4.55
N THR A 103 16.04 -9.66 5.80
CA THR A 103 15.35 -10.67 6.60
C THR A 103 13.85 -10.57 6.41
N LEU A 104 13.10 -11.60 6.83
CA LEU A 104 11.63 -11.52 6.90
C LEU A 104 11.18 -10.37 7.80
N ALA A 105 11.93 -10.08 8.88
CA ALA A 105 11.61 -8.97 9.77
C ALA A 105 11.78 -7.61 9.08
N ASP A 106 12.80 -7.45 8.23
CA ASP A 106 12.98 -6.22 7.44
C ASP A 106 11.83 -6.04 6.44
N PHE A 107 11.51 -7.10 5.69
CA PHE A 107 10.44 -7.09 4.70
C PHE A 107 9.07 -6.82 5.35
N GLY A 108 8.75 -7.54 6.43
CA GLY A 108 7.49 -7.37 7.15
C GLY A 108 7.35 -6.00 7.80
N ASN A 109 8.44 -5.40 8.28
CA ASN A 109 8.44 -4.02 8.79
C ASN A 109 8.26 -2.98 7.68
N ALA A 110 8.82 -3.21 6.49
CA ALA A 110 8.51 -2.37 5.34
C ALA A 110 7.02 -2.43 5.03
N MET A 111 6.45 -3.63 4.90
CA MET A 111 5.03 -3.84 4.56
C MET A 111 4.08 -3.27 5.63
N LYS A 112 4.29 -3.56 6.92
CA LYS A 112 3.31 -3.20 7.97
C LYS A 112 3.57 -1.87 8.68
N ARG A 113 4.83 -1.47 8.77
CA ARG A 113 5.27 -0.28 9.53
C ARG A 113 5.84 0.81 8.63
N GLY A 114 6.04 0.54 7.34
CA GLY A 114 6.72 1.45 6.43
C GLY A 114 8.15 1.75 6.89
N VAL A 115 8.83 0.80 7.52
CA VAL A 115 10.19 0.99 8.03
C VAL A 115 11.17 0.25 7.11
N GLY A 116 12.16 0.96 6.58
CA GLY A 116 13.16 0.38 5.69
C GLY A 116 14.19 -0.47 6.44
N LYS A 117 15.00 -1.23 5.69
CA LYS A 117 16.05 -2.10 6.25
C LYS A 117 17.02 -1.38 7.19
N ASN A 118 17.30 -0.09 6.96
CA ASN A 118 18.22 0.68 7.79
C ASN A 118 17.50 1.46 8.90
N GLY A 119 16.23 1.14 9.15
CA GLY A 119 15.40 1.77 10.17
C GLY A 119 14.79 3.10 9.74
N GLU A 120 14.89 3.52 8.48
CA GLU A 120 14.27 4.76 8.03
C GLU A 120 12.73 4.68 7.92
N HIS A 121 12.05 5.83 7.86
CA HIS A 121 10.69 5.86 7.31
C HIS A 121 10.71 5.72 5.79
N LEU A 122 9.92 4.79 5.27
CA LEU A 122 9.53 4.71 3.87
C LEU A 122 8.43 5.72 3.56
N TYR A 123 8.45 6.25 2.34
CA TYR A 123 7.42 7.15 1.83
C TYR A 123 6.11 6.38 1.55
N PRO A 124 4.93 6.97 1.81
CA PRO A 124 3.63 6.30 1.65
C PRO A 124 3.22 6.07 0.19
N SER A 125 4.05 6.45 -0.78
CA SER A 125 3.95 5.96 -2.17
C SER A 125 4.13 4.44 -2.23
N PHE A 126 4.85 3.85 -1.27
CA PHE A 126 4.72 2.44 -0.95
C PHE A 126 3.51 2.25 -0.03
N PRO A 127 2.45 1.52 -0.43
CA PRO A 127 1.14 1.54 0.24
C PRO A 127 1.10 0.69 1.52
N TYR A 128 2.09 0.84 2.40
CA TYR A 128 2.15 0.20 3.72
C TYR A 128 0.97 0.60 4.62
N GLY A 129 0.33 1.75 4.37
CA GLY A 129 -0.91 2.15 5.03
C GLY A 129 -2.10 1.22 4.70
N SER A 130 -1.99 0.48 3.60
CA SER A 130 -2.88 -0.63 3.24
C SER A 130 -2.36 -1.98 3.70
N TYR A 131 -1.10 -2.28 3.40
CA TYR A 131 -0.50 -3.57 3.76
C TYR A 131 -0.38 -3.83 5.26
N THR A 132 -0.49 -2.81 6.11
CA THR A 132 -0.56 -2.99 7.58
C THR A 132 -1.73 -3.89 8.03
N ARG A 133 -2.79 -3.99 7.22
CA ARG A 133 -3.94 -4.91 7.42
C ARG A 133 -3.69 -6.34 6.93
N MET A 134 -2.57 -6.61 6.26
CA MET A 134 -2.20 -7.96 5.85
C MET A 134 -1.90 -8.84 7.06
N SER A 135 -2.25 -10.12 6.97
CA SER A 135 -1.88 -11.09 7.99
C SER A 135 -0.36 -11.31 7.97
N ASP A 136 0.24 -11.58 9.13
CA ASP A 136 1.68 -11.85 9.21
C ASP A 136 2.05 -13.11 8.41
N LYS A 137 1.14 -14.09 8.37
CA LYS A 137 1.28 -15.30 7.55
C LYS A 137 1.33 -14.97 6.05
N ASP A 138 0.44 -14.12 5.54
CA ASP A 138 0.46 -13.75 4.12
C ASP A 138 1.73 -12.98 3.74
N ILE A 139 2.29 -12.20 4.66
CA ILE A 139 3.59 -11.54 4.45
C ILE A 139 4.73 -12.57 4.41
N ASN A 140 4.71 -13.58 5.28
CA ASN A 140 5.68 -14.68 5.25
C ASN A 140 5.59 -15.49 3.96
N ASP A 141 4.37 -15.79 3.52
CA ASP A 141 4.10 -16.53 2.29
C ASP A 141 4.54 -15.72 1.06
N LEU A 142 4.19 -14.42 0.99
CA LEU A 142 4.65 -13.50 -0.06
C LEU A 142 6.18 -13.40 -0.09
N TRP A 143 6.82 -13.28 1.07
CA TRP A 143 8.27 -13.25 1.18
C TRP A 143 8.92 -14.52 0.61
N ALA A 144 8.33 -15.69 0.86
CA ALA A 144 8.81 -16.93 0.30
C ALA A 144 8.66 -16.99 -1.23
N PHE A 145 7.54 -16.52 -1.77
CA PHE A 145 7.32 -16.44 -3.22
C PHE A 145 8.27 -15.46 -3.90
N LEU A 146 8.50 -14.26 -3.35
CA LEU A 146 9.44 -13.29 -3.94
C LEU A 146 10.86 -13.86 -4.06
N LYS A 147 11.27 -14.74 -3.13
CA LYS A 147 12.57 -15.41 -3.17
C LYS A 147 12.69 -16.46 -4.29
N THR A 148 11.59 -16.93 -4.87
CA THR A 148 11.63 -17.85 -6.01
C THR A 148 11.76 -17.15 -7.36
N LEU A 149 11.62 -15.83 -7.39
CA LEU A 149 11.61 -15.04 -8.62
C LEU A 149 13.02 -14.83 -9.21
N PRO A 150 13.13 -14.46 -10.50
CA PRO A 150 14.42 -14.14 -11.11
C PRO A 150 15.11 -12.96 -10.44
N LYS A 151 16.45 -13.03 -10.33
CA LYS A 151 17.28 -11.94 -9.81
C LYS A 151 17.47 -10.83 -10.85
N SER A 152 17.61 -9.61 -10.38
CA SER A 152 18.06 -8.47 -11.18
C SER A 152 19.12 -7.66 -10.44
N SER A 153 20.23 -7.36 -11.12
CA SER A 153 21.28 -6.49 -10.58
C SER A 153 21.00 -5.00 -10.79
N ASN A 154 19.79 -4.62 -11.23
CA ASN A 154 19.43 -3.23 -11.48
C ASN A 154 19.38 -2.43 -10.17
N VAL A 155 20.17 -1.38 -10.06
CA VAL A 155 20.14 -0.47 -8.91
C VAL A 155 19.22 0.70 -9.26
N ALA A 156 18.03 0.73 -8.67
CA ALA A 156 17.09 1.82 -8.88
C ALA A 156 17.69 3.15 -8.37
N PRO A 157 17.46 4.28 -9.07
CA PRO A 157 17.88 5.59 -8.59
C PRO A 157 17.25 5.95 -7.23
N PRO A 158 17.88 6.82 -6.43
CA PRO A 158 17.25 7.38 -5.24
C PRO A 158 16.08 8.30 -5.61
N HIS A 159 15.13 8.52 -4.71
CA HIS A 159 14.05 9.49 -4.93
C HIS A 159 14.58 10.93 -5.11
N GLU A 160 13.91 11.70 -5.97
CA GLU A 160 14.20 13.11 -6.24
C GLU A 160 13.12 13.98 -5.59
N LEU A 161 13.25 14.22 -4.29
CA LEU A 161 12.26 14.96 -3.51
C LEU A 161 12.84 16.31 -3.07
N PRO A 162 12.18 17.45 -3.37
CA PRO A 162 12.61 18.75 -2.89
C PRO A 162 12.33 18.90 -1.39
N PHE A 163 13.01 19.86 -0.75
CA PHE A 163 12.63 20.32 0.57
C PHE A 163 11.18 20.86 0.56
N PRO A 164 10.35 20.57 1.58
CA PRO A 164 10.67 19.82 2.80
C PRO A 164 10.40 18.30 2.72
N PHE A 165 9.97 17.78 1.57
CA PHE A 165 9.55 16.38 1.41
C PHE A 165 10.69 15.36 1.50
N ASN A 166 11.94 15.81 1.40
CA ASN A 166 13.12 14.97 1.68
C ASN A 166 13.37 14.70 3.18
N ILE A 167 12.64 15.36 4.09
CA ILE A 167 12.80 15.19 5.55
C ILE A 167 11.91 14.05 6.03
N ARG A 168 12.50 12.85 6.12
CA ARG A 168 11.79 11.63 6.56
C ARG A 168 11.20 11.70 7.97
N LEU A 169 11.68 12.59 8.85
CA LEU A 169 11.10 12.77 10.19
C LEU A 169 9.62 13.21 10.14
N ALA A 170 9.24 13.99 9.14
CA ALA A 170 7.85 14.40 8.95
C ALA A 170 6.92 13.21 8.69
N LEU A 171 7.45 12.12 8.13
CA LEU A 171 6.69 10.88 7.91
C LEU A 171 6.32 10.18 9.22
N GLY A 172 7.12 10.35 10.28
CA GLY A 172 6.76 9.83 11.60
C GLY A 172 5.49 10.47 12.14
N ALA A 173 5.36 11.80 12.01
CA ALA A 173 4.14 12.52 12.37
C ALA A 173 2.96 12.11 11.48
N TRP A 174 3.17 11.97 10.17
CA TRP A 174 2.15 11.48 9.24
C TRP A 174 1.64 10.08 9.64
N LYS A 175 2.56 9.15 9.96
CA LYS A 175 2.19 7.80 10.41
C LYS A 175 1.42 7.82 11.72
N PHE A 176 1.80 8.67 12.68
CA PHE A 176 1.06 8.82 13.93
C PHE A 176 -0.41 9.22 13.68
N LEU A 177 -0.69 10.01 12.65
CA LEU A 177 -2.04 10.43 12.30
C LEU A 177 -2.82 9.39 11.47
N TYR A 178 -2.16 8.70 10.54
CA TYR A 178 -2.85 7.94 9.49
C TYR A 178 -2.56 6.44 9.43
N LEU A 179 -1.47 5.96 10.03
CA LEU A 179 -1.14 4.53 10.02
C LEU A 179 -2.01 3.78 11.03
N ASN A 180 -2.95 3.00 10.52
CA ASN A 180 -3.92 2.25 11.30
C ASN A 180 -4.12 0.85 10.69
N ASP A 181 -4.09 -0.18 11.52
CA ASP A 181 -4.30 -1.59 11.14
C ASP A 181 -5.74 -2.07 11.30
N GLN A 182 -6.63 -1.24 11.82
CA GLN A 182 -8.04 -1.57 11.94
C GLN A 182 -8.74 -1.53 10.58
N PRO A 183 -9.82 -2.32 10.40
CA PRO A 183 -10.67 -2.24 9.21
C PRO A 183 -11.18 -0.81 8.97
N ARG A 184 -11.27 -0.41 7.70
CA ARG A 184 -11.78 0.90 7.27
C ARG A 184 -13.28 1.02 7.48
N VAL A 185 -14.00 -0.10 7.37
CA VAL A 185 -15.45 -0.17 7.56
C VAL A 185 -15.80 -1.30 8.52
N VAL A 186 -16.60 -1.02 9.54
CA VAL A 186 -17.16 -2.07 10.41
C VAL A 186 -18.53 -2.48 9.87
N LEU A 187 -18.66 -3.73 9.43
CA LEU A 187 -19.90 -4.29 8.91
C LEU A 187 -20.56 -5.17 9.99
N ALA A 188 -21.78 -4.83 10.40
CA ALA A 188 -22.44 -5.43 11.56
C ALA A 188 -22.70 -6.95 11.45
N ASN A 189 -22.77 -7.49 10.22
CA ASN A 189 -23.03 -8.91 9.95
C ASN A 189 -22.30 -9.39 8.67
N ALA A 190 -20.99 -9.16 8.56
CA ALA A 190 -20.22 -9.68 7.42
C ALA A 190 -20.03 -11.19 7.54
N ASP A 191 -20.47 -11.93 6.52
CA ASP A 191 -20.11 -13.35 6.36
C ASP A 191 -18.64 -13.51 5.95
N GLU A 192 -18.15 -14.75 5.88
CA GLU A 192 -16.75 -15.02 5.54
C GLU A 192 -16.35 -14.54 4.13
N LYS A 193 -17.30 -14.53 3.18
CA LYS A 193 -17.05 -14.02 1.81
C LYS A 193 -16.84 -12.51 1.84
N VAL A 194 -17.67 -11.78 2.56
CA VAL A 194 -17.53 -10.33 2.75
C VAL A 194 -16.25 -9.99 3.52
N LYS A 195 -15.90 -10.74 4.57
CA LYS A 195 -14.63 -10.55 5.31
C LYS A 195 -13.41 -10.78 4.42
N ARG A 196 -13.43 -11.81 3.56
CA ARG A 196 -12.37 -12.06 2.58
C ARG A 196 -12.25 -10.90 1.59
N GLY A 197 -13.38 -10.40 1.09
CA GLY A 197 -13.42 -9.24 0.21
C GLY A 197 -12.87 -7.98 0.88
N GLN A 198 -13.26 -7.74 2.13
CA GLN A 198 -12.76 -6.64 2.94
C GLN A 198 -11.24 -6.71 3.08
N TYR A 199 -10.73 -7.88 3.43
CA TYR A 199 -9.30 -8.12 3.53
C TYR A 199 -8.60 -7.74 2.23
N LEU A 200 -9.03 -8.30 1.10
CA LEU A 200 -8.43 -8.07 -0.21
C LEU A 200 -8.49 -6.58 -0.61
N VAL A 201 -9.63 -5.91 -0.43
CA VAL A 201 -9.80 -4.51 -0.87
C VAL A 201 -9.07 -3.51 0.01
N GLU A 202 -9.11 -3.69 1.33
CA GLU A 202 -8.51 -2.75 2.29
C GLU A 202 -7.02 -3.01 2.54
N GLY A 203 -6.56 -4.23 2.30
CA GLY A 203 -5.21 -4.74 2.56
C GLY A 203 -4.37 -4.88 1.29
N PRO A 204 -4.09 -6.11 0.81
CA PRO A 204 -3.18 -6.35 -0.31
C PRO A 204 -3.63 -5.68 -1.62
N GLY A 205 -4.93 -5.69 -1.94
CA GLY A 205 -5.48 -5.05 -3.14
C GLY A 205 -5.50 -3.53 -3.08
N HIS A 206 -5.29 -2.93 -1.90
CA HIS A 206 -5.02 -1.50 -1.68
C HIS A 206 -5.91 -0.55 -2.50
N CYS A 207 -7.17 -0.94 -2.78
CA CYS A 207 -8.02 -0.24 -3.75
C CYS A 207 -8.32 1.19 -3.30
N GLY A 208 -8.32 1.40 -1.99
CA GLY A 208 -8.48 2.73 -1.38
C GLY A 208 -7.40 3.73 -1.76
N GLU A 209 -6.20 3.30 -2.14
CA GLU A 209 -5.10 4.20 -2.47
C GLU A 209 -5.42 5.11 -3.67
N CYS A 210 -6.23 4.60 -4.62
CA CYS A 210 -6.73 5.32 -5.79
C CYS A 210 -8.19 5.75 -5.63
N HIS A 211 -9.05 4.91 -5.05
CA HIS A 211 -10.49 5.14 -5.00
C HIS A 211 -10.97 5.97 -3.80
N THR A 212 -10.08 6.46 -2.92
CA THR A 212 -10.45 7.28 -1.77
C THR A 212 -9.80 8.66 -1.87
N PRO A 213 -10.55 9.76 -1.71
CA PRO A 213 -9.97 11.09 -1.75
C PRO A 213 -9.12 11.35 -0.50
N ARG A 214 -8.13 12.23 -0.65
CA ARG A 214 -7.17 12.54 0.39
C ARG A 214 -7.30 13.98 0.88
N ASP A 215 -6.92 14.21 2.13
CA ASP A 215 -6.76 15.56 2.68
C ASP A 215 -5.45 16.22 2.20
N ALA A 216 -5.22 17.46 2.64
CA ALA A 216 -4.03 18.23 2.27
C ALA A 216 -2.71 17.62 2.76
N LEU A 217 -2.74 16.71 3.74
CA LEU A 217 -1.58 16.00 4.26
C LEU A 217 -1.41 14.62 3.59
N GLY A 218 -2.25 14.27 2.62
CA GLY A 218 -2.20 13.01 1.87
C GLY A 218 -2.83 11.82 2.60
N GLY A 219 -3.50 12.05 3.72
CA GLY A 219 -4.25 11.01 4.44
C GLY A 219 -5.63 10.78 3.82
N PHE A 220 -6.21 9.59 3.96
CA PHE A 220 -7.56 9.31 3.47
C PHE A 220 -8.63 10.11 4.24
N LEU A 221 -9.62 10.62 3.50
CA LEU A 221 -10.84 11.14 4.09
C LEU A 221 -11.72 9.97 4.56
N SER A 222 -11.76 9.70 5.86
CA SER A 222 -12.47 8.55 6.47
C SER A 222 -13.96 8.47 6.11
N GLY A 223 -14.61 9.62 5.93
CA GLY A 223 -16.00 9.73 5.49
C GLY A 223 -16.25 9.46 4.00
N GLN A 224 -15.20 9.22 3.20
CA GLN A 224 -15.28 9.08 1.74
C GLN A 224 -14.55 7.84 1.22
N TRP A 225 -14.46 6.79 2.06
CA TRP A 225 -13.87 5.50 1.67
C TRP A 225 -14.47 4.99 0.36
N LEU A 226 -13.61 4.80 -0.65
CA LEU A 226 -13.94 4.30 -2.00
C LEU A 226 -14.89 5.16 -2.85
N ALA A 227 -15.14 6.40 -2.43
CA ALA A 227 -16.06 7.34 -3.10
C ALA A 227 -15.46 8.03 -4.35
N GLY A 228 -14.31 7.56 -4.85
CA GLY A 228 -13.59 8.14 -5.97
C GLY A 228 -12.65 9.27 -5.57
N ALA A 229 -11.73 9.62 -6.46
CA ALA A 229 -10.73 10.66 -6.22
C ALA A 229 -10.28 11.33 -7.53
N PRO A 230 -9.71 12.54 -7.48
CA PRO A 230 -8.96 13.08 -8.62
C PRO A 230 -7.85 12.10 -9.05
N ASN A 231 -7.64 11.94 -10.36
CA ASN A 231 -6.58 11.07 -10.86
C ASN A 231 -5.19 11.63 -10.43
N PRO A 232 -4.38 10.88 -9.67
CA PRO A 232 -3.05 11.34 -9.24
C PRO A 232 -2.08 11.56 -10.41
N GLU A 233 -2.29 10.88 -11.55
CA GLU A 233 -1.43 10.94 -12.74
C GLU A 233 -1.81 12.09 -13.70
N GLY A 234 -2.85 12.88 -13.41
CA GLY A 234 -3.20 14.06 -14.20
C GLY A 234 -4.70 14.29 -14.38
N LYS A 235 -5.17 14.32 -15.63
CA LYS A 235 -6.57 14.66 -15.95
C LYS A 235 -7.50 13.48 -15.71
N GLY A 236 -8.68 13.75 -15.18
CA GLY A 236 -9.74 12.76 -14.95
C GLY A 236 -9.99 12.47 -13.48
N GLN A 237 -10.88 11.52 -13.22
CA GLN A 237 -11.22 11.05 -11.88
C GLN A 237 -11.14 9.53 -11.84
N ILE A 238 -10.59 9.01 -10.74
CA ILE A 238 -10.76 7.62 -10.34
C ILE A 238 -12.20 7.48 -9.84
N PRO A 239 -12.97 6.48 -10.35
CA PRO A 239 -14.40 6.41 -10.10
C PRO A 239 -14.73 6.03 -8.66
N ASP A 240 -15.89 6.48 -8.20
CA ASP A 240 -16.57 5.92 -7.04
C ASP A 240 -16.94 4.45 -7.30
N ILE A 241 -16.50 3.55 -6.42
CA ILE A 241 -16.78 2.10 -6.50
C ILE A 241 -17.69 1.61 -5.36
N THR A 242 -18.33 2.53 -4.64
CA THR A 242 -19.35 2.21 -3.64
C THR A 242 -20.71 1.95 -4.30
N PRO A 243 -21.69 1.39 -3.58
CA PRO A 243 -23.05 1.23 -4.07
C PRO A 243 -23.78 2.55 -4.39
N GLY A 244 -23.28 3.70 -3.90
CA GLY A 244 -23.80 5.03 -4.21
C GLY A 244 -23.36 5.58 -5.57
N SER A 245 -22.36 4.95 -6.20
CA SER A 245 -21.78 5.39 -7.47
C SER A 245 -22.81 5.45 -8.59
N LYS A 246 -22.80 6.55 -9.36
CA LYS A 246 -23.71 6.75 -10.50
C LYS A 246 -23.54 5.70 -11.61
N LYS A 247 -22.35 5.13 -11.75
CA LYS A 247 -22.04 4.14 -12.80
C LYS A 247 -21.89 2.75 -12.24
N ILE A 248 -21.02 2.58 -11.24
CA ILE A 248 -20.66 1.25 -10.72
C ILE A 248 -21.69 0.77 -9.69
N GLY A 249 -22.48 1.66 -9.10
CA GLY A 249 -23.50 1.30 -8.11
C GLY A 249 -24.59 0.38 -8.67
N SER A 250 -24.91 0.50 -9.97
CA SER A 250 -25.88 -0.34 -10.67
C SER A 250 -25.34 -1.72 -11.07
N TRP A 251 -24.01 -1.91 -11.07
CA TRP A 251 -23.41 -3.20 -11.41
C TRP A 251 -23.81 -4.26 -10.37
N SER A 252 -24.14 -5.45 -10.86
CA SER A 252 -24.33 -6.62 -10.01
C SER A 252 -22.98 -7.09 -9.44
N ALA A 253 -23.00 -7.95 -8.42
CA ALA A 253 -21.76 -8.56 -7.93
C ALA A 253 -21.09 -9.41 -9.02
N GLY A 254 -21.87 -10.04 -9.90
CA GLY A 254 -21.36 -10.79 -11.05
C GLY A 254 -20.67 -9.89 -12.08
N ASP A 255 -21.24 -8.72 -12.34
CA ASP A 255 -20.64 -7.72 -13.24
C ASP A 255 -19.27 -7.25 -12.73
N ILE A 256 -19.18 -6.97 -11.43
CA ILE A 256 -17.90 -6.57 -10.79
C ILE A 256 -16.89 -7.72 -10.90
N ALA A 257 -17.28 -8.96 -10.57
CA ALA A 257 -16.38 -10.11 -10.65
C ALA A 257 -15.91 -10.36 -12.09
N ASN A 258 -16.81 -10.25 -13.07
CA ASN A 258 -16.48 -10.40 -14.50
C ASN A 258 -15.58 -9.27 -15.00
N TYR A 259 -15.77 -8.04 -14.55
CA TYR A 259 -14.87 -6.92 -14.85
C TYR A 259 -13.46 -7.18 -14.30
N LEU A 260 -13.35 -7.66 -13.06
CA LEU A 260 -12.06 -8.02 -12.46
C LEU A 260 -11.40 -9.21 -13.17
N GLU A 261 -12.17 -10.10 -13.77
CA GLU A 261 -11.68 -11.23 -14.56
C GLU A 261 -11.21 -10.84 -15.96
N THR A 262 -12.01 -10.05 -16.67
CA THR A 262 -11.87 -9.85 -18.12
C THR A 262 -11.40 -8.45 -18.51
N GLY A 263 -11.57 -7.47 -17.62
CA GLY A 263 -11.39 -6.06 -17.92
C GLY A 263 -12.55 -5.40 -18.65
N PHE A 264 -13.62 -6.13 -19.00
CA PHE A 264 -14.77 -5.56 -19.70
C PHE A 264 -15.87 -5.10 -18.74
N THR A 265 -16.41 -3.90 -18.99
CA THR A 265 -17.60 -3.41 -18.29
C THR A 265 -18.85 -4.14 -18.80
N PRO A 266 -19.98 -4.09 -18.08
CA PRO A 266 -21.25 -4.64 -18.55
C PRO A 266 -21.73 -4.05 -19.89
N GLU A 267 -21.28 -2.84 -20.21
CA GLU A 267 -21.56 -2.14 -21.46
C GLU A 267 -20.51 -2.43 -22.55
N TYR A 268 -19.63 -3.41 -22.34
CA TYR A 268 -18.56 -3.84 -23.25
C TYR A 268 -17.47 -2.80 -23.52
N ASP A 269 -17.31 -1.80 -22.63
CA ASP A 269 -16.11 -0.97 -22.59
C ASP A 269 -14.98 -1.72 -21.87
N SER A 270 -13.74 -1.23 -21.93
CA SER A 270 -12.57 -1.90 -21.33
C SER A 270 -11.91 -1.06 -20.23
N ALA A 271 -11.28 -1.72 -19.26
CA ALA A 271 -10.43 -1.09 -18.27
C ALA A 271 -9.29 -0.32 -18.96
N GLY A 272 -9.16 0.97 -18.62
CA GLY A 272 -8.12 1.84 -19.15
C GLY A 272 -7.14 2.32 -18.08
N GLY A 273 -6.01 2.88 -18.52
CA GLY A 273 -4.98 3.45 -17.64
C GLY A 273 -4.43 2.43 -16.63
N SER A 274 -4.09 2.90 -15.43
CA SER A 274 -3.56 2.08 -14.35
C SER A 274 -4.53 0.99 -13.86
N MET A 275 -5.84 1.16 -14.06
CA MET A 275 -6.82 0.13 -13.70
C MET A 275 -6.71 -1.12 -14.57
N ALA A 276 -6.22 -1.00 -15.81
CA ALA A 276 -5.96 -2.17 -16.66
C ALA A 276 -4.88 -3.07 -16.05
N GLU A 277 -3.83 -2.49 -15.48
CA GLU A 277 -2.79 -3.27 -14.80
C GLU A 277 -3.30 -3.89 -13.50
N VAL A 278 -4.06 -3.14 -12.69
CA VAL A 278 -4.72 -3.68 -11.49
C VAL A 278 -5.58 -4.88 -11.86
N GLN A 279 -6.42 -4.74 -12.89
CA GLN A 279 -7.27 -5.83 -13.36
C GLN A 279 -6.46 -7.03 -13.82
N GLN A 280 -5.40 -6.86 -14.62
CA GLN A 280 -4.55 -7.96 -15.07
C GLN A 280 -3.99 -8.75 -13.89
N ASN A 281 -3.56 -8.07 -12.82
CA ASN A 281 -3.10 -8.75 -11.61
C ASN A 281 -4.25 -9.49 -10.90
N ILE A 282 -5.40 -8.84 -10.71
CA ILE A 282 -6.55 -9.45 -10.04
C ILE A 282 -7.13 -10.63 -10.82
N ALA A 283 -6.96 -10.67 -12.15
CA ALA A 283 -7.39 -11.80 -12.99
C ALA A 283 -6.65 -13.11 -12.67
N HIS A 284 -5.46 -13.05 -12.05
CA HIS A 284 -4.76 -14.24 -11.54
C HIS A 284 -5.39 -14.81 -10.27
N LEU A 285 -6.26 -14.06 -9.58
CA LEU A 285 -6.93 -14.53 -8.38
C LEU A 285 -8.02 -15.56 -8.71
N PRO A 286 -8.29 -16.56 -7.84
CA PRO A 286 -9.40 -17.48 -8.05
C PRO A 286 -10.72 -16.71 -8.12
N ALA A 287 -11.70 -17.27 -8.84
CA ALA A 287 -13.05 -16.69 -8.93
C ALA A 287 -13.63 -16.34 -7.56
N ALA A 288 -13.44 -17.19 -6.55
CA ALA A 288 -13.90 -16.95 -5.19
C ALA A 288 -13.37 -15.63 -4.58
N ASP A 289 -12.14 -15.23 -4.87
CA ASP A 289 -11.56 -13.98 -4.36
C ASP A 289 -12.10 -12.75 -5.09
N ARG A 290 -12.29 -12.85 -6.42
CA ARG A 290 -12.92 -11.79 -7.23
C ARG A 290 -14.38 -11.58 -6.83
N GLU A 291 -15.10 -12.65 -6.57
CA GLU A 291 -16.45 -12.60 -6.03
C GLU A 291 -16.51 -12.09 -4.58
N ALA A 292 -15.49 -12.38 -3.76
CA ALA A 292 -15.39 -11.83 -2.41
C ALA A 292 -15.19 -10.32 -2.44
N ILE A 293 -14.29 -9.83 -3.30
CA ILE A 293 -14.11 -8.39 -3.57
C ILE A 293 -15.45 -7.76 -3.96
N ALA A 294 -16.16 -8.35 -4.92
CA ALA A 294 -17.47 -7.87 -5.35
C ALA A 294 -18.50 -7.85 -4.19
N ALA A 295 -18.55 -8.91 -3.38
CA ALA A 295 -19.45 -9.00 -2.24
C ALA A 295 -19.19 -7.89 -1.20
N TYR A 296 -17.92 -7.62 -0.88
CA TYR A 296 -17.55 -6.52 0.02
C TYR A 296 -17.94 -5.16 -0.56
N LEU A 297 -17.66 -4.89 -1.85
CA LEU A 297 -18.03 -3.62 -2.48
C LEU A 297 -19.55 -3.39 -2.45
N LYS A 298 -20.37 -4.45 -2.64
CA LYS A 298 -21.83 -4.35 -2.51
C LYS A 298 -22.32 -4.21 -1.08
N ALA A 299 -21.54 -4.64 -0.08
CA ALA A 299 -21.88 -4.53 1.34
C ALA A 299 -21.53 -3.17 1.95
N LEU A 300 -20.79 -2.32 1.23
CA LEU A 300 -20.47 -0.97 1.69
C LEU A 300 -21.73 -0.10 1.82
N PRO A 301 -21.75 0.87 2.75
CA PRO A 301 -22.83 1.86 2.79
C PRO A 301 -22.91 2.63 1.47
N SER A 302 -24.11 2.79 0.92
CA SER A 302 -24.36 3.76 -0.15
C SER A 302 -24.08 5.17 0.39
N ARG A 303 -23.26 5.95 -0.31
CA ARG A 303 -22.91 7.33 0.06
C ARG A 303 -23.18 8.28 -1.10
#